data_AF-A0A2N2WWG2-F1
#
_entry.id   AF-A0A2N2WWG2-F1
#
_cell.length_a   1.000
_cell.length_b   1.000
_cell.length_c   1.000
_cell.angle_alpha   90.00
_cell.angle_beta   90.00
_cell.angle_gamma   90.00
#
_symmetry.space_group_name_H-M   'P 1'
#
loop_
_entity.id
_entity.type
_entity.pdbx_description
1 polymer ?
#
loop_
_entity_poly.entity_id
_entity_poly.type
_entity_poly.pdbx_seq_one_letter_code
_entity_poly.pdbx_strand_id
1 'polypeptide(L)'
;MKNKTPFLLLMLINFSAFSQIIIPKKDYVPEARHPRYSFSISLISGANSSPVSFGIYRQNPDSTTEIIFLTQDAFLRQASGHENSRANPEKINYFNKYGIDTKVLDQLWKLKYEQFPYENNDEFGWGSSMGVPSEGQFSLLSNFGIQHITDVCFGENVWLFLQKVSDPVWQGQYQQMR
;
A
#
# COMPACT_ATOMS: atom_id res chain seq x y z
N MET A 1 -24.16 -19.95 -86.14
CA MET A 1 -23.14 -19.72 -85.10
C MET A 1 -23.82 -19.75 -83.74
N LYS A 2 -23.35 -20.61 -82.84
CA LYS A 2 -23.93 -20.90 -81.52
C LYS A 2 -23.58 -19.77 -80.54
N ASN A 3 -24.57 -19.03 -80.03
CA ASN A 3 -24.38 -18.15 -78.88
C ASN A 3 -25.02 -18.78 -77.64
N LYS A 4 -24.17 -19.03 -76.64
CA LYS A 4 -24.47 -19.64 -75.36
C LYS A 4 -25.08 -18.58 -74.44
N THR A 5 -26.28 -18.82 -73.92
CA THR A 5 -26.84 -18.09 -72.78
C THR A 5 -26.20 -18.61 -71.49
N PRO A 6 -25.61 -17.77 -70.62
CA PRO A 6 -25.16 -18.22 -69.32
C PRO A 6 -26.29 -18.19 -68.29
N PHE A 7 -26.26 -19.22 -67.46
CA PHE A 7 -27.09 -19.58 -66.33
C PHE A 7 -26.95 -18.53 -65.21
N LEU A 8 -28.06 -17.93 -64.75
CA LEU A 8 -28.07 -17.00 -63.63
C LEU A 8 -28.28 -17.80 -62.32
N LEU A 9 -27.24 -17.89 -61.50
CA LEU A 9 -27.26 -18.54 -60.19
C LEU A 9 -27.83 -17.55 -59.16
N LEU A 10 -29.04 -17.82 -58.65
CA LEU A 10 -29.69 -17.01 -57.61
C LEU A 10 -29.08 -17.37 -56.24
N MET A 11 -28.21 -16.52 -55.70
CA MET A 11 -27.71 -16.64 -54.32
C MET A 11 -28.74 -16.05 -53.35
N LEU A 12 -29.38 -16.91 -52.57
CA LEU A 12 -30.22 -16.54 -51.42
C LEU A 12 -29.31 -16.19 -50.23
N ILE A 13 -29.22 -14.91 -49.89
CA ILE A 13 -28.55 -14.43 -48.68
C ILE A 13 -29.54 -14.54 -47.52
N ASN A 14 -29.29 -15.46 -46.59
CA ASN A 14 -30.03 -15.56 -45.33
C ASN A 14 -29.68 -14.36 -44.43
N PHE A 15 -30.55 -13.36 -44.39
CA PHE A 15 -30.51 -12.32 -43.35
C PHE A 15 -31.01 -12.92 -42.03
N SER A 16 -30.10 -13.39 -41.19
CA SER A 16 -30.39 -13.61 -39.77
C SER A 16 -30.33 -12.26 -39.05
N ALA A 17 -31.51 -11.66 -38.84
CA ALA A 17 -31.64 -10.48 -38.00
C ALA A 17 -31.42 -10.88 -36.54
N PHE A 18 -30.20 -10.71 -36.03
CA PHE A 18 -29.97 -10.60 -34.60
C PHE A 18 -30.60 -9.28 -34.13
N SER A 19 -31.84 -9.33 -33.64
CA SER A 19 -32.40 -8.23 -32.87
C SER A 19 -31.59 -8.09 -31.58
N GLN A 20 -30.62 -7.18 -31.58
CA GLN A 20 -30.02 -6.71 -30.34
C GLN A 20 -31.12 -6.01 -29.56
N ILE A 21 -31.51 -6.60 -28.41
CA ILE A 21 -32.37 -5.92 -27.44
C ILE A 21 -31.53 -4.74 -26.92
N ILE A 22 -31.80 -3.55 -27.43
CA ILE A 22 -31.28 -2.30 -26.87
C ILE A 22 -32.02 -2.12 -25.54
N ILE A 23 -31.39 -2.56 -24.44
CA ILE A 23 -31.85 -2.20 -23.10
C ILE A 23 -31.62 -0.69 -22.97
N PRO A 24 -32.65 0.15 -22.83
CA PRO A 24 -32.45 1.56 -22.58
C PRO A 24 -31.65 1.68 -21.28
N LYS A 25 -30.54 2.42 -21.34
CA LYS A 25 -29.67 2.71 -20.20
C LYS A 25 -30.46 3.56 -19.22
N LYS A 26 -31.34 2.94 -18.43
CA LYS A 26 -31.96 3.53 -17.24
C LYS A 26 -30.81 4.11 -16.43
N ASP A 27 -30.89 5.39 -16.12
CA ASP A 27 -29.82 6.22 -15.59
C ASP A 27 -29.00 5.51 -14.50
N TYR A 28 -27.96 4.80 -14.93
CA TYR A 28 -26.97 4.27 -14.01
C TYR A 28 -26.08 5.44 -13.66
N VAL A 29 -26.49 6.18 -12.63
CA VAL A 29 -25.61 7.06 -11.88
C VAL A 29 -24.87 6.12 -10.93
N PRO A 30 -23.58 5.83 -11.16
CA PRO A 30 -22.82 5.05 -10.19
C PRO A 30 -22.87 5.84 -8.88
N GLU A 31 -23.29 5.20 -7.79
CA GLU A 31 -23.18 5.79 -6.46
C GLU A 31 -21.75 6.33 -6.30
N ALA A 32 -21.63 7.61 -5.93
CA ALA A 32 -20.34 8.29 -5.87
C ALA A 32 -19.49 7.60 -4.80
N ARG A 33 -18.65 6.65 -5.21
CA ARG A 33 -17.73 5.98 -4.30
C ARG A 33 -16.83 7.06 -3.69
N HIS A 34 -16.68 7.05 -2.38
CA HIS A 34 -15.77 7.98 -1.69
C HIS A 34 -14.36 7.38 -1.62
N PRO A 35 -13.30 8.21 -1.62
CA PRO A 35 -11.96 7.70 -1.39
C PRO A 35 -11.85 7.06 -0.01
N ARG A 36 -11.09 5.96 0.09
CA ARG A 36 -10.77 5.29 1.36
C ARG A 36 -9.43 5.79 1.88
N TYR A 37 -9.33 5.97 3.19
CA TYR A 37 -8.14 6.49 3.85
C TYR A 37 -7.66 5.49 4.90
N SER A 38 -6.36 5.24 4.93
CA SER A 38 -5.73 4.37 5.91
C SER A 38 -4.35 4.91 6.27
N PHE A 39 -3.84 4.59 7.45
CA PHE A 39 -2.45 4.93 7.79
C PHE A 39 -1.48 4.14 6.92
N SER A 40 -0.29 4.69 6.72
CA SER A 40 0.81 4.04 6.01
C SER A 40 2.19 4.34 6.57
N ILE A 41 3.10 3.39 6.36
CA ILE A 41 4.52 3.47 6.67
C ILE A 41 5.32 2.95 5.48
N SER A 42 6.40 3.63 5.12
CA SER A 42 7.38 3.17 4.12
C SER A 42 8.80 3.28 4.67
N LEU A 43 9.67 2.37 4.23
CA LEU A 43 11.09 2.38 4.60
C LEU A 43 11.89 3.42 3.79
N ILE A 44 11.29 4.09 2.80
CA ILE A 44 11.92 5.26 2.17
C ILE A 44 12.02 6.39 3.21
N SER A 45 13.14 7.12 3.17
CA SER A 45 13.35 8.30 4.01
C SER A 45 12.24 9.34 3.80
N GLY A 46 11.68 9.85 4.88
CA GLY A 46 10.54 10.76 4.89
C GLY A 46 10.90 12.23 5.10
N ALA A 47 9.90 13.00 5.52
CA ALA A 47 10.04 14.44 5.82
C ALA A 47 11.13 14.70 6.87
N ASN A 48 11.77 15.88 6.79
CA ASN A 48 12.83 16.31 7.70
C ASN A 48 14.00 15.31 7.81
N SER A 49 14.31 14.62 6.70
CA SER A 49 15.32 13.57 6.67
C SER A 49 15.02 12.42 7.63
N SER A 50 13.76 12.15 7.98
CA SER A 50 13.39 10.97 8.76
C SER A 50 13.85 9.70 8.02
N PRO A 51 14.41 8.69 8.71
CA PRO A 51 14.90 7.48 8.07
C PRO A 51 13.77 6.62 7.48
N VAL A 52 12.52 6.87 7.86
CA VAL A 52 11.29 6.25 7.35
C VAL A 52 10.21 7.29 7.08
N SER A 53 9.22 6.94 6.27
CA SER A 53 8.09 7.81 5.91
C SER A 53 6.80 7.36 6.58
N PHE A 54 6.05 8.32 7.12
CA PHE A 54 4.71 8.12 7.66
C PHE A 54 3.68 8.83 6.78
N GLY A 55 2.47 8.30 6.68
CA GLY A 55 1.44 8.94 5.88
C GLY A 55 0.03 8.41 6.05
N ILE A 56 -0.84 8.96 5.21
CA ILE A 56 -2.18 8.44 4.93
C ILE A 56 -2.21 7.96 3.49
N TYR A 57 -2.44 6.67 3.31
CA TYR A 57 -2.71 6.04 2.04
C TYR A 57 -4.17 6.28 1.64
N ARG A 58 -4.35 6.97 0.53
CA ARG A 58 -5.65 7.31 -0.07
C ARG A 58 -5.87 6.45 -1.30
N GLN A 59 -6.98 5.71 -1.31
CA GLN A 59 -7.45 4.97 -2.48
C GLN A 59 -8.65 5.66 -3.09
N ASN A 60 -8.52 6.13 -4.33
CA ASN A 60 -9.60 6.80 -5.05
C ASN A 60 -10.54 5.79 -5.74
N PRO A 61 -11.77 6.23 -6.07
CA PRO A 61 -12.74 5.42 -6.81
C PRO A 61 -12.28 4.89 -8.17
N ASP A 62 -11.41 5.63 -8.83
CA ASP A 62 -10.80 5.31 -10.12
C ASP A 62 -9.60 4.37 -10.00
N SER A 63 -9.37 3.80 -8.81
CA SER A 63 -8.22 2.94 -8.46
C SER A 63 -6.87 3.64 -8.43
N THR A 64 -6.81 4.96 -8.60
CA THR A 64 -5.58 5.72 -8.34
C THR A 64 -5.32 5.77 -6.83
N THR A 65 -4.04 5.88 -6.47
CA THR A 65 -3.62 5.90 -5.07
C THR A 65 -2.63 7.03 -4.84
N GLU A 66 -2.66 7.57 -3.62
CA GLU A 66 -1.85 8.72 -3.20
C GLU A 66 -1.41 8.50 -1.75
N ILE A 67 -0.22 8.99 -1.41
CA ILE A 67 0.25 9.06 -0.03
C ILE A 67 0.29 10.52 0.40
N ILE A 68 -0.48 10.86 1.42
CA ILE A 68 -0.39 12.15 2.09
C ILE A 68 0.65 11.99 3.19
N PHE A 69 1.86 12.53 2.97
CA PHE A 69 2.95 12.41 3.92
C PHE A 69 2.68 13.18 5.21
N LEU A 70 3.08 12.57 6.32
CA LEU A 70 2.98 13.12 7.68
C LEU A 70 4.36 13.15 8.33
N THR A 71 4.56 14.08 9.25
CA THR A 71 5.65 13.94 10.23
C THR A 71 5.32 12.79 11.19
N GLN A 72 6.34 12.24 11.86
CA GLN A 72 6.12 11.21 12.89
C GLN A 72 5.18 11.70 13.99
N ASP A 73 5.33 12.94 14.46
CA ASP A 73 4.44 13.49 15.50
C ASP A 73 2.99 13.61 15.01
N ALA A 74 2.77 14.03 13.76
CA ALA A 74 1.43 14.10 13.19
C ALA A 74 0.80 12.71 13.05
N PHE A 75 1.59 11.74 12.59
CA PHE A 75 1.18 10.34 12.55
C PHE A 75 0.79 9.85 13.96
N LEU A 76 1.64 10.08 14.96
CA LEU A 76 1.41 9.71 16.35
C LEU A 76 0.10 10.30 16.89
N ARG A 77 -0.12 11.62 16.74
CA ARG A 77 -1.33 12.29 17.23
C ARG A 77 -2.59 11.81 16.51
N GLN A 78 -2.53 11.61 15.20
CA GLN A 78 -3.69 11.14 14.42
C GLN A 78 -4.01 9.66 14.70
N ALA A 79 -2.99 8.79 14.77
CA ALA A 79 -3.14 7.37 15.07
C ALA A 79 -3.56 7.10 16.52
N SER A 80 -3.22 7.99 17.45
CA SER A 80 -3.68 7.91 18.84
C SER A 80 -5.05 8.56 19.09
N GLY A 81 -5.65 9.19 18.07
CA GLY A 81 -6.98 9.84 18.17
C GLY A 81 -6.97 11.26 18.75
N HIS A 82 -5.80 11.83 19.03
CA HIS A 82 -5.67 13.19 19.57
C HIS A 82 -5.86 14.30 18.52
N GLU A 83 -5.68 13.97 17.23
CA GLU A 83 -5.86 14.88 16.10
C GLU A 83 -6.85 14.30 15.10
N ASN A 84 -7.65 15.16 14.45
CA ASN A 84 -8.60 14.72 13.42
C ASN A 84 -7.84 14.08 12.25
N SER A 85 -8.32 12.94 11.78
CA SER A 85 -7.72 12.24 10.64
C SER A 85 -8.78 11.57 9.79
N ARG A 86 -8.62 11.64 8.45
CA ARG A 86 -9.49 10.88 7.54
C ARG A 86 -9.26 9.36 7.65
N ALA A 87 -8.07 8.95 8.10
CA ALA A 87 -7.73 7.57 8.38
C ALA A 87 -8.16 7.09 9.79
N ASN A 88 -8.60 8.02 10.66
CA ASN A 88 -9.08 7.72 12.01
C ASN A 88 -10.27 8.65 12.38
N PRO A 89 -11.39 8.59 11.65
CA PRO A 89 -12.53 9.49 11.90
C PRO A 89 -13.15 9.26 13.29
N GLU A 90 -13.03 8.05 13.82
CA GLU A 90 -13.57 7.63 15.12
C GLU A 90 -12.65 7.97 16.30
N LYS A 91 -11.45 8.53 16.04
CA LYS A 91 -10.45 8.88 17.07
C LYS A 91 -10.09 7.70 17.97
N ILE A 92 -10.01 6.51 17.39
CA ILE A 92 -9.53 5.31 18.08
C ILE A 92 -8.05 5.52 18.41
N ASN A 93 -7.65 5.20 19.64
CA ASN A 93 -6.23 5.06 19.95
C ASN A 93 -5.73 3.70 19.43
N TYR A 94 -5.15 3.67 18.23
CA TYR A 94 -4.70 2.43 17.60
C TYR A 94 -3.51 1.79 18.33
N PHE A 95 -2.64 2.59 18.95
CA PHE A 95 -1.54 2.04 19.75
C PHE A 95 -2.07 1.24 20.95
N ASN A 96 -3.07 1.75 21.65
CA ASN A 96 -3.72 1.01 22.73
C ASN A 96 -4.50 -0.21 22.20
N LYS A 97 -5.26 -0.04 21.12
CA LYS A 97 -6.06 -1.12 20.51
C LYS A 97 -5.20 -2.34 20.14
N TYR A 98 -4.00 -2.10 19.62
CA TYR A 98 -3.08 -3.13 19.17
C TYR A 98 -1.94 -3.40 20.18
N GLY A 99 -1.95 -2.78 21.37
CA GLY A 99 -0.91 -3.00 22.39
C GLY A 99 0.51 -2.66 21.91
N ILE A 100 0.67 -1.57 21.17
CA ILE A 100 1.95 -1.12 20.58
C ILE A 100 2.56 -0.02 21.45
N ASP A 101 3.82 -0.19 21.88
CA ASP A 101 4.61 0.90 22.45
C ASP A 101 5.05 1.85 21.32
N THR A 102 4.69 3.12 21.43
CA THR A 102 4.98 4.16 20.43
C THR A 102 6.47 4.37 20.16
N LYS A 103 7.35 3.96 21.10
CA LYS A 103 8.81 3.99 20.90
C LYS A 103 9.28 3.14 19.72
N VAL A 104 8.49 2.18 19.26
CA VAL A 104 8.81 1.40 18.06
C VAL A 104 8.98 2.28 16.83
N LEU A 105 8.27 3.41 16.75
CA LEU A 105 8.37 4.34 15.62
C LEU A 105 9.80 4.89 15.47
N ASP A 106 10.46 5.18 16.60
CA ASP A 106 11.84 5.64 16.67
C ASP A 106 12.86 4.54 16.33
N GLN A 107 12.42 3.27 16.25
CA GLN A 107 13.28 2.12 15.96
C GLN A 107 13.17 1.66 14.52
N LEU A 108 12.22 2.17 13.72
CA LEU A 108 12.00 1.66 12.36
C LEU A 108 13.20 1.85 11.43
N TRP A 109 14.08 2.82 11.70
CA TRP A 109 15.34 2.99 10.97
C TRP A 109 16.24 1.75 11.08
N LYS A 110 16.16 1.01 12.19
CA LYS A 110 16.96 -0.18 12.42
C LYS A 110 16.70 -1.25 11.37
N LEU A 111 15.55 -1.25 10.71
CA LEU A 111 15.27 -2.21 9.64
C LEU A 111 16.18 -2.00 8.41
N LYS A 112 16.68 -0.78 8.20
CA LYS A 112 17.45 -0.43 7.01
C LYS A 112 18.96 -0.47 7.24
N TYR A 113 19.38 -0.07 8.43
CA TYR A 113 20.78 0.23 8.72
C TYR A 113 21.33 -0.67 9.80
N GLU A 114 22.60 -1.04 9.66
CA GLU A 114 23.38 -1.72 10.71
C GLU A 114 23.77 -0.77 11.85
N GLN A 115 23.96 0.51 11.55
CA GLN A 115 24.27 1.58 12.51
C GLN A 115 23.41 2.81 12.20
N PHE A 116 23.14 3.65 13.21
CA PHE A 116 22.36 4.86 13.02
C PHE A 116 22.92 5.71 11.87
N PRO A 117 22.09 6.15 10.90
CA PRO A 117 22.57 6.78 9.67
C PRO A 117 22.97 8.27 9.82
N TYR A 118 22.81 8.86 11.01
CA TYR A 118 23.14 10.27 11.27
C TYR A 118 24.28 10.38 12.31
N GLU A 119 25.00 11.49 12.28
CA GLU A 119 26.21 11.70 13.07
C GLU A 119 25.97 11.57 14.60
N ASN A 120 26.97 11.04 15.32
CA ASN A 120 27.04 10.95 16.78
C ASN A 120 26.07 9.98 17.48
N ASN A 121 25.76 8.84 16.86
CA ASN A 121 25.05 7.77 17.54
C ASN A 121 25.63 6.39 17.19
N ASP A 122 26.15 5.69 18.20
CA ASP A 122 26.71 4.35 18.10
C ASP A 122 25.66 3.24 18.26
N GLU A 123 24.37 3.59 18.17
CA GLU A 123 23.31 2.62 18.23
C GLU A 123 23.32 1.67 17.02
N PHE A 124 23.26 0.38 17.31
CA PHE A 124 23.17 -0.67 16.31
C PHE A 124 21.72 -0.89 15.87
N GLY A 125 21.54 -1.03 14.57
CA GLY A 125 20.30 -1.44 13.95
C GLY A 125 20.26 -2.93 13.61
N TRP A 126 19.21 -3.30 12.89
CA TRP A 126 18.87 -4.68 12.52
C TRP A 126 19.13 -5.01 11.05
N GLY A 127 19.25 -4.00 10.19
CA GLY A 127 19.42 -4.08 8.75
C GLY A 127 20.86 -4.34 8.32
N SER A 128 21.07 -4.28 7.00
CA SER A 128 22.39 -4.43 6.39
C SER A 128 23.17 -3.10 6.36
N SER A 129 24.45 -3.16 5.98
CA SER A 129 25.31 -1.98 5.83
C SER A 129 24.96 -1.09 4.62
N MET A 130 24.13 -1.57 3.69
CA MET A 130 23.81 -0.86 2.44
C MET A 130 22.61 0.09 2.56
N GLY A 131 22.00 0.23 3.75
CA GLY A 131 20.83 1.08 3.95
C GLY A 131 19.54 0.56 3.32
N VAL A 132 19.55 -0.72 2.91
CA VAL A 132 18.43 -1.45 2.32
C VAL A 132 18.40 -2.85 2.95
N PRO A 133 17.22 -3.40 3.29
CA PRO A 133 17.11 -4.78 3.75
C PRO A 133 17.68 -5.80 2.74
N SER A 134 18.21 -6.91 3.22
CA SER A 134 18.61 -8.05 2.38
C SER A 134 17.38 -8.78 1.80
N GLU A 135 17.59 -9.71 0.86
CA GLU A 135 16.50 -10.56 0.33
C GLU A 135 15.80 -11.39 1.42
N GLY A 136 16.59 -11.95 2.36
CA GLY A 136 16.05 -12.68 3.50
C GLY A 136 15.20 -11.78 4.40
N GLN A 137 15.62 -10.54 4.63
CA GLN A 137 14.86 -9.56 5.40
C GLN A 137 13.58 -9.13 4.68
N PHE A 138 13.62 -8.94 3.36
CA PHE A 138 12.41 -8.70 2.57
C PHE A 138 11.42 -9.86 2.62
N SER A 139 11.90 -11.11 2.71
CA SER A 139 11.00 -12.26 2.88
C SER A 139 10.12 -12.14 4.13
N LEU A 140 10.67 -11.63 5.25
CA LEU A 140 9.92 -11.38 6.48
C LEU A 140 9.01 -10.16 6.36
N LEU A 141 9.48 -9.09 5.72
CA LEU A 141 8.72 -7.85 5.50
C LEU A 141 7.55 -8.03 4.53
N SER A 142 7.63 -9.02 3.63
CA SER A 142 6.58 -9.31 2.65
C SER A 142 5.23 -9.66 3.30
N ASN A 143 5.24 -10.18 4.53
CA ASN A 143 4.04 -10.44 5.33
C ASN A 143 3.22 -9.17 5.62
N PHE A 144 3.83 -7.99 5.50
CA PHE A 144 3.19 -6.69 5.70
C PHE A 144 2.98 -5.91 4.40
N GLY A 145 3.25 -6.54 3.25
CA GLY A 145 3.16 -5.93 1.92
C GLY A 145 4.40 -5.14 1.50
N ILE A 146 5.55 -5.34 2.14
CA ILE A 146 6.82 -4.70 1.78
C ILE A 146 7.74 -5.74 1.13
N GLN A 147 7.78 -5.78 -0.20
CA GLN A 147 8.66 -6.68 -0.97
C GLN A 147 9.92 -5.97 -1.46
N HIS A 148 9.84 -4.65 -1.63
CA HIS A 148 10.90 -3.77 -2.07
C HIS A 148 10.96 -2.55 -1.15
N ILE A 149 12.09 -1.83 -1.16
CA ILE A 149 12.26 -0.63 -0.34
C ILE A 149 11.21 0.46 -0.65
N THR A 150 10.74 0.50 -1.90
CA THR A 150 9.75 1.47 -2.40
C THR A 150 8.31 1.15 -2.00
N ASP A 151 8.08 -0.05 -1.47
CA ASP A 151 6.75 -0.47 -1.10
C ASP A 151 6.27 0.25 0.16
N VAL A 152 4.96 0.25 0.33
CA VAL A 152 4.28 0.97 1.38
C VAL A 152 3.38 -0.01 2.12
N CYS A 153 3.62 -0.13 3.42
CA CYS A 153 2.71 -0.83 4.33
C CYS A 153 1.55 0.10 4.64
N PHE A 154 0.31 -0.35 4.49
CA PHE A 154 -0.89 0.47 4.72
C PHE A 154 -2.04 -0.33 5.33
N GLY A 155 -3.02 0.36 5.87
CA GLY A 155 -4.21 -0.28 6.45
C GLY A 155 -3.88 -1.05 7.73
N GLU A 156 -4.51 -2.22 7.90
CA GLU A 156 -4.30 -3.05 9.09
C GLU A 156 -2.87 -3.62 9.18
N ASN A 157 -2.20 -3.78 8.04
CA ASN A 157 -0.82 -4.25 8.01
C ASN A 157 0.13 -3.32 8.76
N VAL A 158 -0.15 -2.02 8.85
CA VAL A 158 0.68 -1.07 9.62
C VAL A 158 0.75 -1.49 11.08
N TRP A 159 -0.38 -1.87 11.66
CA TRP A 159 -0.45 -2.23 13.08
C TRP A 159 0.20 -3.59 13.34
N LEU A 160 -0.04 -4.57 12.46
CA LEU A 160 0.61 -5.88 12.51
C LEU A 160 2.13 -5.75 12.36
N PHE A 161 2.58 -4.88 11.45
CA PHE A 161 3.99 -4.56 11.25
C PHE A 161 4.61 -3.98 12.51
N LEU A 162 4.03 -2.94 13.09
CA LEU A 162 4.56 -2.31 14.31
C LEU A 162 4.58 -3.27 15.50
N GLN A 163 3.56 -4.12 15.66
CA GLN A 163 3.57 -5.19 16.66
C GLN A 163 4.75 -6.13 16.48
N LYS A 164 5.00 -6.59 15.24
CA LYS A 164 6.07 -7.54 14.93
C LYS A 164 7.46 -6.92 15.05
N VAL A 165 7.63 -5.68 14.64
CA VAL A 165 8.88 -4.94 14.84
C VAL A 165 9.19 -4.77 16.33
N SER A 166 8.18 -4.70 17.19
CA SER A 166 8.36 -4.63 18.65
C SER A 166 8.71 -5.98 19.31
N ASP A 167 8.59 -7.09 18.58
CA ASP A 167 8.80 -8.45 19.11
C ASP A 167 10.29 -8.84 19.06
N PRO A 168 10.96 -9.07 20.20
CA PRO A 168 12.38 -9.44 20.24
C PRO A 168 12.70 -10.74 19.49
N VAL A 169 11.75 -11.68 19.44
CA VAL A 169 11.94 -12.95 18.70
C VAL A 169 12.00 -12.67 17.20
N TRP A 170 11.07 -11.84 16.72
CA TRP A 170 11.05 -11.42 15.32
C TRP A 170 12.28 -10.58 14.95
N GLN A 171 12.72 -9.68 15.84
CA GLN A 171 13.95 -8.91 15.66
C GLN A 171 15.17 -9.83 15.48
N GLY A 172 15.31 -10.84 16.35
CA GLY A 172 16.39 -11.82 16.25
C GLY A 172 16.36 -12.60 14.92
N GLN A 173 15.18 -13.01 14.47
CA GLN A 173 15.01 -13.65 13.16
C GLN A 173 15.39 -12.69 12.02
N TYR A 174 14.96 -11.44 12.09
CA TYR A 174 15.25 -10.42 11.09
C TYR A 174 16.76 -10.14 10.98
N GLN A 175 17.48 -10.13 12.10
CA GLN A 175 18.93 -9.96 12.13
C GLN A 175 19.69 -11.17 11.55
N GLN A 176 19.16 -12.38 11.70
CA GLN A 176 19.77 -13.59 11.12
C GLN A 176 19.66 -13.63 9.59
N MET A 177 18.75 -12.86 9.02
CA MET A 177 18.50 -12.80 7.59
C MET A 177 19.34 -11.77 6.85
N ARG A 178 20.24 -11.03 7.53
CA ARG A 178 21.10 -9.99 6.95
C ARG A 178 21.96 -10.49 5.80
#